data_AF-A0A078B018-F1
#
_entry.id   AF-A0A078B018-F1
#
_cell.length_a   1.000
_cell.length_b   1.000
_cell.length_c   1.000
_cell.angle_alpha   90.00
_cell.angle_beta   90.00
_cell.angle_gamma   90.00
#
_symmetry.space_group_name_H-M   'P 1'
#
loop_
_entity.id
_entity.type
_entity.pdbx_description
1 polymer ?
#
loop_
_entity_poly.entity_id
_entity_poly.type
_entity_poly.pdbx_seq_one_letter_code
_entity_poly.pdbx_strand_id
1 'polypeptide(L)'
;MIFIGVAEYMDRYSPNMKYTDTDYHVFSDAATAVYKGGSPFERHTYRYTPLVAYICLVNNYIHPICAKIIWCICDLLLGNYMLKTLDIINDKNKNQNFWLVAFFVLNPQTIALSTRGSNDNTISLFVYITFYYLLKKRYVMAGLFYGLSVHFKIYPIIYSIVFYFYIDCDVELLKQGKRWEAIKKNFFTKNRLIFTFVSAFTFISLVYYFYLLYGYEFLYEAYLYHFVRKDNRHNFSVYFYMIYQMYDEPSSSLLAILSFIPQWVLIIYAGLHFYFDIFLATFIQTYVFVIFNKVVTAQYFLWYTTLAILVLPSNDLLKKPIRLVFLLLIFYLAQAPVGIYSFKLEFLAENVFSEIQCSNYLWFAVSTFILCQFISNHRLSITKQLSDEDQAKIKIKEE
;
A
#
# COMPACT_ATOMS: atom_id res chain seq x y z
N MET A 1 10.46 -13.10 15.69
CA MET A 1 10.67 -14.54 15.98
C MET A 1 9.63 -15.11 16.93
N ILE A 2 9.45 -14.57 18.16
CA ILE A 2 8.45 -15.11 19.12
C ILE A 2 7.04 -15.20 18.52
N PHE A 3 6.54 -14.13 17.90
CA PHE A 3 5.22 -14.14 17.25
C PHE A 3 5.09 -15.17 16.11
N ILE A 4 6.17 -15.47 15.40
CA ILE A 4 6.17 -16.54 14.37
C ILE A 4 6.09 -17.92 15.03
N GLY A 5 6.78 -18.12 16.16
CA GLY A 5 6.66 -19.35 16.94
C GLY A 5 5.24 -19.54 17.51
N VAL A 6 4.62 -18.46 18.00
CA VAL A 6 3.22 -18.48 18.46
C VAL A 6 2.28 -18.79 17.31
N ALA A 7 2.48 -18.16 16.15
CA ALA A 7 1.72 -18.45 14.94
C ALA A 7 1.76 -19.93 14.57
N GLU A 8 2.96 -20.50 14.54
CA GLU A 8 3.19 -21.92 14.23
C GLU A 8 2.52 -22.84 15.26
N TYR A 9 2.59 -22.50 16.55
CA TYR A 9 1.89 -23.22 17.60
C TYR A 9 0.37 -23.18 17.39
N MET A 10 -0.20 -21.99 17.15
CA MET A 10 -1.62 -21.83 16.88
C MET A 10 -2.07 -22.65 15.66
N ASP A 11 -1.31 -22.60 14.56
CA ASP A 11 -1.63 -23.33 13.33
C ASP A 11 -1.58 -24.84 13.50
N ARG A 12 -0.68 -25.38 14.33
CA ARG A 12 -0.62 -26.83 14.61
C ARG A 12 -1.76 -27.31 15.49
N TYR A 13 -2.11 -26.55 16.52
CA TYR A 13 -3.05 -27.00 17.55
C TYR A 13 -4.48 -26.47 17.39
N SER A 14 -4.71 -25.53 16.46
CA SER A 14 -6.05 -24.98 16.15
C SER A 14 -6.46 -25.40 14.73
N PRO A 15 -7.14 -26.54 14.55
CA PRO A 15 -7.53 -27.02 13.22
C PRO A 15 -8.51 -26.07 12.51
N ASN A 16 -9.45 -25.48 13.25
CA ASN A 16 -10.54 -24.66 12.69
C ASN A 16 -10.26 -23.14 12.73
N MET A 17 -9.10 -22.71 13.28
CA MET A 17 -8.75 -21.30 13.39
C MET A 17 -7.26 -21.13 13.11
N LYS A 18 -6.91 -20.99 11.84
CA LYS A 18 -5.53 -20.77 11.41
C LYS A 18 -5.15 -19.32 11.62
N TYR A 19 -3.95 -19.12 12.17
CA TYR A 19 -3.30 -17.84 12.25
C TYR A 19 -2.70 -17.48 10.88
N THR A 20 -2.00 -18.40 10.22
CA THR A 20 -1.40 -18.15 8.91
C THR A 20 -2.42 -17.65 7.90
N ASP A 21 -2.04 -16.62 7.15
CA ASP A 21 -2.85 -16.07 6.06
C ASP A 21 -2.97 -17.09 4.92
N THR A 22 -4.15 -17.21 4.34
CA THR A 22 -4.39 -18.10 3.19
C THR A 22 -3.44 -17.81 2.04
N ASP A 23 -3.10 -16.54 1.82
CA ASP A 23 -2.19 -16.11 0.76
C ASP A 23 -0.78 -16.67 0.97
N TYR A 24 -0.34 -16.86 2.22
CA TYR A 24 0.97 -17.47 2.50
C TYR A 24 1.08 -18.90 1.95
N HIS A 25 0.00 -19.67 2.05
CA HIS A 25 -0.06 -21.01 1.47
C HIS A 25 -0.04 -20.94 -0.06
N VAL A 26 -0.80 -20.02 -0.65
CA VAL A 26 -0.77 -19.78 -2.12
C VAL A 26 0.64 -19.43 -2.59
N PHE A 27 1.39 -18.58 -1.86
CA PHE A 27 2.77 -18.25 -2.19
C PHE A 27 3.71 -19.45 -2.07
N SER A 28 3.55 -20.25 -1.02
CA SER A 28 4.40 -21.40 -0.73
C SER A 28 4.18 -22.54 -1.72
N ASP A 29 2.92 -22.78 -2.11
CA ASP A 29 2.57 -23.76 -3.14
C ASP A 29 3.12 -23.34 -4.51
N ALA A 30 2.97 -22.06 -4.88
CA ALA A 30 3.54 -21.52 -6.10
C ALA A 30 5.08 -21.60 -6.11
N ALA A 31 5.73 -21.32 -4.97
CA ALA A 31 7.17 -21.51 -4.82
C ALA A 31 7.58 -22.98 -4.97
N THR A 32 6.77 -23.91 -4.50
CA THR A 32 7.00 -25.36 -4.66
C THR A 32 6.92 -25.77 -6.13
N ALA A 33 5.98 -25.22 -6.90
CA ALA A 33 5.91 -25.43 -8.34
C ALA A 33 7.17 -24.92 -9.04
N VAL A 34 7.62 -23.70 -8.73
CA VAL A 34 8.88 -23.14 -9.25
C VAL A 34 10.09 -23.98 -8.85
N TYR A 35 10.17 -24.44 -7.60
CA TYR A 35 11.25 -25.29 -7.10
C TYR A 35 11.37 -26.62 -7.87
N LYS A 36 10.23 -27.17 -8.34
CA LYS A 36 10.17 -28.38 -9.17
C LYS A 36 10.44 -28.12 -10.66
N GLY A 37 10.77 -26.88 -11.05
CA GLY A 37 11.00 -26.48 -12.44
C GLY A 37 9.74 -26.08 -13.21
N GLY A 38 8.60 -25.94 -12.51
CA GLY A 38 7.32 -25.56 -13.09
C GLY A 38 7.03 -24.05 -13.03
N SER A 39 5.79 -23.70 -13.34
CA SER A 39 5.26 -22.33 -13.28
C SER A 39 4.61 -22.03 -11.93
N PRO A 40 4.79 -20.82 -11.34
CA PRO A 40 4.06 -20.46 -10.12
C PRO A 40 2.54 -20.42 -10.33
N PHE A 41 2.08 -20.30 -11.58
CA PHE A 41 0.67 -20.27 -11.97
C PHE A 41 0.03 -21.67 -12.03
N GLU A 42 0.81 -22.75 -11.94
CA GLU A 42 0.28 -24.11 -11.72
C GLU A 42 -0.50 -24.20 -10.40
N ARG A 43 -0.16 -23.34 -9.42
CA ARG A 43 -1.01 -23.13 -8.26
C ARG A 43 -2.22 -22.33 -8.69
N HIS A 44 -3.38 -23.00 -8.75
CA HIS A 44 -4.68 -22.33 -8.90
C HIS A 44 -4.79 -21.13 -7.97
N THR A 45 -5.45 -20.07 -8.42
CA THR A 45 -5.64 -18.82 -7.66
C THR A 45 -4.36 -18.06 -7.28
N TYR A 46 -3.20 -18.41 -7.82
CA TYR A 46 -2.03 -17.53 -7.73
C TYR A 46 -2.27 -16.30 -8.63
N ARG A 47 -2.34 -15.12 -8.00
CA ARG A 47 -2.68 -13.82 -8.66
C ARG A 47 -1.64 -12.74 -8.38
N TYR A 48 -0.38 -13.14 -8.20
CA TYR A 48 0.70 -12.26 -7.75
C TYR A 48 1.83 -12.24 -8.78
N THR A 49 2.73 -11.25 -8.69
CA THR A 49 3.97 -11.30 -9.48
C THR A 49 4.77 -12.56 -9.10
N PRO A 50 5.40 -13.24 -10.07
CA PRO A 50 6.30 -14.35 -9.77
C PRO A 50 7.36 -14.03 -8.71
N LEU A 51 7.81 -12.76 -8.59
CA LEU A 51 8.76 -12.37 -7.53
C LEU A 51 8.36 -12.86 -6.14
N VAL A 52 7.06 -12.91 -5.82
CA VAL A 52 6.58 -13.43 -4.54
C VAL A 52 6.89 -14.92 -4.39
N ALA A 53 6.63 -15.73 -5.44
CA ALA A 53 6.95 -17.15 -5.44
C ALA A 53 8.48 -17.37 -5.36
N TYR A 54 9.27 -16.57 -6.08
CA TYR A 54 10.74 -16.65 -6.03
C TYR A 54 11.29 -16.27 -4.65
N ILE A 55 10.75 -15.25 -3.97
CA ILE A 55 11.09 -14.94 -2.57
C ILE A 55 10.74 -16.13 -1.67
N CYS A 56 9.59 -16.76 -1.90
CA CYS A 56 9.13 -17.91 -1.13
C CYS A 56 9.88 -19.22 -1.42
N LEU A 57 10.84 -19.25 -2.36
CA LEU A 57 11.68 -20.44 -2.57
C LEU A 57 12.48 -20.83 -1.31
N VAL A 58 12.78 -19.86 -0.44
CA VAL A 58 13.41 -20.15 0.87
C VAL A 58 12.59 -21.11 1.72
N ASN A 59 11.27 -21.22 1.49
CA ASN A 59 10.41 -22.16 2.19
C ASN A 59 10.74 -23.61 1.83
N ASN A 60 11.17 -23.85 0.58
CA ASN A 60 11.58 -25.16 0.09
C ASN A 60 13.04 -25.46 0.44
N TYR A 61 13.92 -24.46 0.33
CA TYR A 61 15.36 -24.66 0.58
C TYR A 61 15.74 -24.75 2.06
N ILE A 62 15.00 -24.10 2.95
CA ILE A 62 15.39 -23.96 4.37
C ILE A 62 14.29 -24.50 5.29
N HIS A 63 13.13 -23.84 5.34
CA HIS A 63 12.01 -24.25 6.18
C HIS A 63 10.70 -23.57 5.74
N PRO A 64 9.52 -24.22 5.80
CA PRO A 64 8.22 -23.66 5.40
C PRO A 64 7.79 -22.32 6.01
N ILE A 65 8.52 -21.76 6.99
CA ILE A 65 8.20 -20.48 7.64
C ILE A 65 9.16 -19.35 7.24
N CYS A 66 10.21 -19.65 6.48
CA CYS A 66 11.31 -18.72 6.26
C CYS A 66 10.89 -17.44 5.54
N ALA A 67 9.93 -17.51 4.62
CA ALA A 67 9.42 -16.32 3.95
C ALA A 67 8.70 -15.36 4.93
N LYS A 68 8.06 -15.87 6.00
CA LYS A 68 7.54 -15.00 7.09
C LYS A 68 8.64 -14.20 7.78
N ILE A 69 9.82 -14.80 7.95
CA ILE A 69 10.99 -14.11 8.51
C ILE A 69 11.43 -12.99 7.56
N ILE A 70 11.45 -13.23 6.25
CA ILE A 70 11.77 -12.22 5.24
C ILE A 70 10.83 -11.01 5.36
N TRP A 71 9.50 -11.23 5.43
CA TRP A 71 8.59 -10.08 5.56
C TRP A 71 8.68 -9.41 6.93
N CYS A 72 8.95 -10.12 8.02
CA CYS A 72 9.28 -9.45 9.28
C CYS A 72 10.55 -8.58 9.17
N ILE A 73 11.55 -8.99 8.39
CA ILE A 73 12.72 -8.15 8.09
C ILE A 73 12.30 -6.93 7.25
N CYS A 74 11.38 -7.09 6.29
CA CYS A 74 10.82 -5.99 5.53
C CYS A 74 10.13 -4.94 6.43
N ASP A 75 9.45 -5.32 7.52
CA ASP A 75 8.89 -4.36 8.48
C ASP A 75 9.98 -3.54 9.17
N LEU A 76 11.08 -4.17 9.58
CA LEU A 76 12.19 -3.47 10.23
C LEU A 76 12.88 -2.51 9.26
N LEU A 77 13.07 -2.94 8.01
CA LEU A 77 13.59 -2.07 6.95
C LEU A 77 12.62 -0.93 6.64
N LEU A 78 11.32 -1.19 6.61
CA LEU A 78 10.29 -0.18 6.41
C LEU A 78 10.33 0.85 7.54
N GLY A 79 10.40 0.41 8.80
CA GLY A 79 10.57 1.29 9.96
C GLY A 79 11.85 2.14 9.88
N ASN A 80 12.96 1.55 9.43
CA ASN A 80 14.21 2.29 9.22
C ASN A 80 14.09 3.37 8.13
N TYR A 81 13.54 3.04 6.96
CA TYR A 81 13.32 4.03 5.90
C TYR A 81 12.25 5.07 6.28
N MET A 82 11.26 4.70 7.09
CA MET A 82 10.28 5.61 7.67
C MET A 82 10.96 6.62 8.58
N LEU A 83 11.82 6.18 9.51
CA LEU A 83 12.58 7.05 10.39
C LEU A 83 13.51 7.98 9.59
N LYS A 84 14.25 7.43 8.62
CA LYS A 84 15.14 8.23 7.74
C LYS A 84 14.38 9.29 6.94
N THR A 85 13.18 8.98 6.47
CA THR A 85 12.34 9.93 5.72
C THR A 85 11.79 11.00 6.65
N LEU A 86 11.31 10.63 7.84
CA LEU A 86 10.84 11.56 8.88
C LEU A 86 11.95 12.51 9.33
N ASP A 87 13.16 12.01 9.53
CA ASP A 87 14.31 12.83 9.94
C ASP A 87 14.75 13.84 8.87
N ILE A 88 14.40 13.63 7.60
CA ILE A 88 14.61 14.63 6.54
C ILE A 88 13.53 15.72 6.61
N ILE A 89 12.27 15.34 6.82
CA ILE A 89 11.13 16.27 6.67
C ILE A 89 10.74 16.96 7.99
N ASN A 90 11.20 16.41 9.12
CA ASN A 90 10.93 16.86 10.49
C ASN A 90 12.22 16.75 11.35
N ASP A 91 13.32 17.29 10.83
CA ASP A 91 14.68 17.23 11.38
C ASP A 91 14.81 17.69 12.83
N LYS A 92 14.02 18.70 13.22
CA LYS A 92 14.04 19.29 14.58
C LYS A 92 13.37 18.42 15.64
N ASN A 93 12.58 17.42 15.28
CA ASN A 93 11.76 16.65 16.22
C ASN A 93 12.05 15.14 16.17
N LYS A 94 13.33 14.74 16.19
CA LYS A 94 13.76 13.33 16.10
C LYS A 94 13.12 12.40 17.12
N ASN A 95 12.90 12.87 18.35
CA ASN A 95 12.21 12.07 19.37
C ASN A 95 10.75 11.79 18.96
N GLN A 96 10.05 12.77 18.41
CA GLN A 96 8.70 12.57 17.87
C GLN A 96 8.72 11.57 16.70
N ASN A 97 9.71 11.69 15.79
CA ASN A 97 9.86 10.77 14.66
C ASN A 97 10.06 9.33 15.14
N PHE A 98 10.93 9.12 16.14
CA PHE A 98 11.15 7.81 16.75
C PHE A 98 9.85 7.22 17.31
N TRP A 99 9.08 7.99 18.10
CA TRP A 99 7.84 7.50 18.68
C TRP A 99 6.74 7.23 17.65
N LEU A 100 6.67 8.01 16.57
CA LEU A 100 5.76 7.74 15.45
C LEU A 100 6.08 6.42 14.74
N VAL A 101 7.38 6.16 14.49
CA VAL A 101 7.84 4.89 13.89
C VAL A 101 7.61 3.72 14.84
N ALA A 102 7.93 3.88 16.12
CA ALA A 102 7.70 2.88 17.14
C ALA A 102 6.20 2.52 17.25
N PHE A 103 5.32 3.53 17.23
CA PHE A 103 3.88 3.33 17.22
C PHE A 103 3.41 2.49 16.02
N PHE A 104 3.98 2.72 14.84
CA PHE A 104 3.65 1.95 13.64
C PHE A 104 4.17 0.50 13.69
N VAL A 105 5.45 0.32 14.01
CA VAL A 105 6.12 -1.00 14.01
C VAL A 105 5.59 -1.89 15.14
N LEU A 106 5.24 -1.31 16.29
CA LEU A 106 4.68 -2.02 17.43
C LEU A 106 3.16 -2.15 17.38
N ASN A 107 2.52 -1.66 16.32
CA ASN A 107 1.07 -1.81 16.16
C ASN A 107 0.71 -3.29 15.99
N PRO A 108 -0.23 -3.84 16.79
CA PRO A 108 -0.61 -5.25 16.70
C PRO A 108 -1.08 -5.68 15.31
N GLN A 109 -1.74 -4.79 14.55
CA GLN A 109 -2.15 -5.06 13.17
C GLN A 109 -0.95 -5.20 12.23
N THR A 110 0.05 -4.31 12.35
CA THR A 110 1.30 -4.38 11.57
C THR A 110 2.05 -5.67 11.87
N ILE A 111 2.25 -5.98 13.16
CA ILE A 111 2.92 -7.21 13.59
C ILE A 111 2.19 -8.42 13.02
N ALA A 112 0.87 -8.48 13.18
CA ALA A 112 0.06 -9.61 12.74
C ALA A 112 0.14 -9.84 11.23
N LEU A 113 0.09 -8.80 10.39
CA LEU A 113 0.11 -8.99 8.93
C LEU A 113 1.34 -9.77 8.47
N SER A 114 2.53 -9.37 8.90
CA SER A 114 3.78 -9.99 8.46
C SER A 114 4.01 -11.36 9.09
N THR A 115 3.66 -11.54 10.38
CA THR A 115 3.80 -12.84 11.05
C THR A 115 2.80 -13.87 10.55
N ARG A 116 1.65 -13.43 10.01
CA ARG A 116 0.70 -14.29 9.28
C ARG A 116 1.17 -14.65 7.88
N GLY A 117 2.14 -13.92 7.32
CA GLY A 117 2.74 -14.19 6.01
C GLY A 117 2.24 -13.31 4.86
N SER A 118 1.63 -12.16 5.16
CA SER A 118 1.35 -11.14 4.14
C SER A 118 2.64 -10.46 3.69
N ASN A 119 2.71 -10.14 2.40
CA ASN A 119 3.83 -9.44 1.76
C ASN A 119 3.53 -7.96 1.48
N ASP A 120 2.38 -7.42 1.91
CA ASP A 120 1.97 -6.05 1.58
C ASP A 120 2.94 -4.99 2.13
N ASN A 121 3.66 -5.31 3.21
CA ASN A 121 4.71 -4.46 3.76
C ASN A 121 5.91 -4.26 2.81
N THR A 122 6.15 -5.20 1.89
CA THR A 122 7.24 -5.13 0.90
C THR A 122 6.97 -4.01 -0.09
N ILE A 123 5.70 -3.81 -0.45
CA ILE A 123 5.28 -2.72 -1.35
C ILE A 123 5.47 -1.38 -0.65
N SER A 124 5.00 -1.27 0.61
CA SER A 124 5.23 -0.08 1.43
C SER A 124 6.73 0.21 1.57
N LEU A 125 7.57 -0.81 1.80
CA LEU A 125 9.03 -0.64 1.84
C LEU A 125 9.57 0.00 0.56
N PHE A 126 9.22 -0.52 -0.62
CA PHE A 126 9.67 0.05 -1.89
C PHE A 126 9.18 1.49 -2.11
N VAL A 127 7.95 1.81 -1.69
CA VAL A 127 7.41 3.18 -1.72
C VAL A 127 8.21 4.10 -0.79
N TYR A 128 8.57 3.65 0.41
CA TYR A 128 9.40 4.43 1.34
C TYR A 128 10.83 4.64 0.85
N ILE A 129 11.44 3.63 0.23
CA ILE A 129 12.75 3.76 -0.42
C ILE A 129 12.67 4.79 -1.56
N THR A 130 11.57 4.78 -2.32
CA THR A 130 11.28 5.78 -3.37
C THR A 130 11.26 7.18 -2.76
N PHE A 131 10.47 7.42 -1.70
CA PHE A 131 10.43 8.73 -1.03
C PHE A 131 11.81 9.17 -0.55
N TYR A 132 12.54 8.30 0.13
CA TYR A 132 13.87 8.62 0.64
C TYR A 132 14.83 9.09 -0.45
N TYR A 133 14.91 8.38 -1.58
CA TYR A 133 15.77 8.78 -2.70
C TYR A 133 15.23 9.99 -3.46
N LEU A 134 13.91 10.16 -3.52
CA LEU A 134 13.28 11.32 -4.14
C LEU A 134 13.60 12.61 -3.36
N LEU A 135 13.55 12.57 -2.02
CA LEU A 135 13.95 13.69 -1.17
C LEU A 135 15.46 14.00 -1.28
N LYS A 136 16.29 12.99 -1.54
CA LYS A 136 17.72 13.13 -1.81
C LYS A 136 18.06 13.49 -3.26
N LYS A 137 17.07 13.80 -4.11
CA LYS A 137 17.25 14.08 -5.56
C LYS A 137 18.01 12.97 -6.32
N ARG A 138 17.99 11.72 -5.83
CA ARG A 138 18.59 10.55 -6.49
C ARG A 138 17.54 9.88 -7.37
N TYR A 139 17.16 10.54 -8.46
CA TYR A 139 16.00 10.16 -9.28
C TYR A 139 16.12 8.79 -9.95
N VAL A 140 17.33 8.31 -10.24
CA VAL A 140 17.55 6.95 -10.77
C VAL A 140 17.15 5.89 -9.73
N MET A 141 17.65 6.01 -8.49
CA MET A 141 17.30 5.06 -7.43
C MET A 141 15.83 5.17 -7.04
N ALA A 142 15.29 6.39 -6.97
CA ALA A 142 13.87 6.59 -6.73
C ALA A 142 13.01 5.94 -7.83
N GLY A 143 13.38 6.13 -9.11
CA GLY A 143 12.69 5.51 -10.24
C GLY A 143 12.75 3.99 -10.22
N LEU A 144 13.91 3.41 -9.89
CA LEU A 144 14.10 1.95 -9.81
C LEU A 144 13.16 1.34 -8.76
N PHE A 145 13.19 1.85 -7.53
CA PHE A 145 12.33 1.34 -6.46
C PHE A 145 10.84 1.63 -6.70
N TYR A 146 10.52 2.74 -7.38
CA TYR A 146 9.14 3.01 -7.78
C TYR A 146 8.64 1.96 -8.79
N GLY A 147 9.42 1.68 -9.83
CA GLY A 147 9.11 0.64 -10.82
C GLY A 147 8.98 -0.75 -10.19
N LEU A 148 9.83 -1.09 -9.22
CA LEU A 148 9.71 -2.31 -8.42
C LEU A 148 8.40 -2.36 -7.63
N SER A 149 8.00 -1.27 -6.98
CA SER A 149 6.75 -1.23 -6.20
C SER A 149 5.52 -1.47 -7.07
N VAL A 150 5.45 -0.83 -8.25
CA VAL A 150 4.37 -1.01 -9.23
C VAL A 150 4.37 -2.41 -9.83
N HIS A 151 5.55 -2.99 -10.09
CA HIS A 151 5.65 -4.36 -10.58
C HIS A 151 5.17 -5.37 -9.53
N PHE A 152 5.52 -5.15 -8.26
CA PHE A 152 5.14 -6.04 -7.16
C PHE A 152 3.63 -6.07 -6.92
N LYS A 153 2.97 -4.90 -7.00
CA LYS A 153 1.52 -4.76 -7.01
C LYS A 153 1.19 -3.48 -7.76
N ILE A 154 0.17 -3.49 -8.62
CA ILE A 154 -0.06 -2.38 -9.56
C ILE A 154 -0.45 -1.06 -8.89
N TYR A 155 -1.02 -1.09 -7.67
CA TYR A 155 -1.67 0.10 -7.07
C TYR A 155 -0.78 1.35 -6.88
N PRO A 156 0.55 1.28 -6.60
CA PRO A 156 1.40 2.46 -6.48
C PRO A 156 1.48 3.27 -7.79
N ILE A 157 0.98 2.76 -8.92
CA ILE A 157 0.85 3.52 -10.17
C ILE A 157 0.08 4.83 -9.99
N ILE A 158 -0.82 4.91 -8.99
CA ILE A 158 -1.57 6.12 -8.69
C ILE A 158 -0.68 7.30 -8.27
N TYR A 159 0.52 7.04 -7.76
CA TYR A 159 1.50 8.06 -7.34
C TYR A 159 2.23 8.73 -8.51
N SER A 160 2.10 8.20 -9.73
CA SER A 160 2.82 8.67 -10.92
C SER A 160 2.63 10.17 -11.16
N ILE A 161 1.38 10.66 -11.06
CA ILE A 161 1.03 12.08 -11.21
C ILE A 161 1.73 12.93 -10.13
N VAL A 162 1.70 12.48 -8.88
CA VAL A 162 2.32 13.20 -7.75
C VAL A 162 3.83 13.30 -7.96
N PHE A 163 4.49 12.18 -8.24
CA PHE A 163 5.94 12.17 -8.45
C PHE A 163 6.36 13.01 -9.66
N TYR A 164 5.65 12.90 -10.78
CA TYR A 164 5.98 13.65 -11.98
C TYR A 164 5.93 15.17 -11.74
N PHE A 165 4.86 15.68 -11.12
CA PHE A 165 4.72 17.12 -10.88
C PHE A 165 5.49 17.63 -9.67
N TYR A 166 5.81 16.77 -8.70
CA TYR A 166 6.66 17.12 -7.56
C TYR A 166 8.11 17.40 -7.99
N ILE A 167 8.67 16.57 -8.86
CA ILE A 167 10.04 16.72 -9.34
C ILE A 167 10.17 18.05 -10.09
N ASP A 168 11.17 18.84 -9.72
CA ASP A 168 11.43 20.18 -10.26
C ASP A 168 10.20 21.11 -10.21
N CYS A 169 9.34 20.97 -9.19
CA CYS A 169 8.20 21.86 -9.00
C CYS A 169 8.66 23.31 -8.74
N ASP A 170 7.95 24.28 -9.33
CA ASP A 170 8.25 25.70 -9.14
C ASP A 170 7.71 26.18 -7.79
N VAL A 171 8.59 26.20 -6.80
CA VAL A 171 8.29 26.60 -5.41
C VAL A 171 7.83 28.06 -5.32
N GLU A 172 8.33 28.95 -6.17
CA GLU A 172 7.97 30.37 -6.13
C GLU A 172 6.55 30.61 -6.66
N LEU A 173 6.17 29.93 -7.74
CA LEU A 173 4.77 29.94 -8.21
C LEU A 173 3.82 29.34 -7.18
N LEU A 174 4.24 28.28 -6.49
CA LEU A 174 3.43 27.66 -5.43
C LEU A 174 3.23 28.59 -4.23
N LYS A 175 4.26 29.34 -3.81
CA LYS A 175 4.14 30.37 -2.77
C LYS A 175 3.18 31.49 -3.17
N GLN A 176 3.07 31.79 -4.47
CA GLN A 176 2.11 32.75 -5.02
C GLN A 176 0.68 32.16 -5.18
N GLY A 177 0.46 30.90 -4.82
CA GLY A 177 -0.83 30.21 -4.98
C GLY A 177 -1.13 29.74 -6.41
N LYS A 178 -0.19 29.90 -7.34
CA LYS A 178 -0.34 29.63 -8.77
C LYS A 178 -0.01 28.18 -9.16
N ARG A 179 -0.63 27.22 -8.47
CA ARG A 179 -0.34 25.78 -8.65
C ARG A 179 -0.56 25.27 -10.08
N TRP A 180 -1.58 25.76 -10.78
CA TRP A 180 -1.89 25.34 -12.14
C TRP A 180 -0.89 25.88 -13.17
N GLU A 181 -0.32 27.07 -12.92
CA GLU A 181 0.77 27.62 -13.74
C GLU A 181 2.07 26.82 -13.52
N ALA A 182 2.34 26.41 -12.27
CA ALA A 182 3.51 25.61 -11.91
C ALA A 182 3.51 24.21 -12.57
N ILE A 183 2.34 23.64 -12.88
CA ILE A 183 2.20 22.39 -13.66
C ILE A 183 2.60 22.60 -15.13
N LYS A 184 2.20 23.73 -15.73
CA LYS A 184 2.45 24.03 -17.14
C LYS A 184 3.92 24.39 -17.40
N LYS A 185 4.53 25.11 -16.46
CA LYS A 185 5.94 25.51 -16.54
C LYS A 185 6.83 24.29 -16.37
N ASN A 186 7.88 24.19 -17.21
CA ASN A 186 8.85 23.09 -17.16
C ASN A 186 8.19 21.71 -17.20
N PHE A 187 7.15 21.54 -18.02
CA PHE A 187 6.41 20.27 -18.10
C PHE A 187 7.35 19.08 -18.31
N PHE A 188 8.36 19.24 -19.16
CA PHE A 188 9.46 18.32 -19.35
C PHE A 188 10.74 18.88 -18.72
N THR A 189 11.33 18.13 -17.79
CA THR A 189 12.67 18.38 -17.26
C THR A 189 13.51 17.11 -17.33
N LYS A 190 14.84 17.28 -17.29
CA LYS A 190 15.77 16.14 -17.27
C LYS A 190 15.47 15.19 -16.11
N ASN A 191 15.21 15.70 -14.90
CA ASN A 191 14.99 14.86 -13.72
C ASN A 191 13.64 14.13 -13.78
N ARG A 192 12.58 14.78 -14.28
CA ARG A 192 11.27 14.14 -14.53
C ARG A 192 11.44 12.99 -15.50
N LEU A 193 12.10 13.23 -16.64
CA LEU A 193 12.33 12.21 -17.66
C LEU A 193 13.19 11.07 -17.13
N ILE A 194 14.26 11.34 -16.37
CA ILE A 194 15.08 10.29 -15.75
C ILE A 194 14.22 9.42 -14.82
N PHE A 195 13.46 10.01 -13.91
CA PHE A 195 12.61 9.26 -13.00
C PHE A 195 11.56 8.42 -13.75
N THR A 196 10.89 9.01 -14.73
CA THR A 196 9.86 8.34 -15.54
C THR A 196 10.44 7.20 -16.36
N PHE A 197 11.55 7.40 -17.07
CA PHE A 197 12.14 6.35 -17.90
C PHE A 197 12.75 5.24 -17.06
N VAL A 198 13.41 5.53 -15.94
CA VAL A 198 13.96 4.49 -15.08
C VAL A 198 12.86 3.65 -14.43
N SER A 199 11.77 4.29 -13.95
CA SER A 199 10.64 3.55 -13.38
C SER A 199 9.90 2.71 -14.42
N ALA A 200 9.63 3.27 -15.60
CA ALA A 200 9.03 2.54 -16.71
C ALA A 200 9.92 1.38 -17.18
N PHE A 201 11.23 1.62 -17.36
CA PHE A 201 12.18 0.59 -17.75
C PHE A 201 12.23 -0.55 -16.74
N THR A 202 12.24 -0.24 -15.44
CA THR A 202 12.26 -1.27 -14.38
C THR A 202 11.00 -2.13 -14.42
N PHE A 203 9.81 -1.50 -14.49
CA PHE A 203 8.55 -2.22 -14.59
C PHE A 203 8.47 -3.07 -15.86
N ILE A 204 8.74 -2.48 -17.03
CA ILE A 204 8.64 -3.16 -18.33
C ILE A 204 9.64 -4.30 -18.43
N SER A 205 10.88 -4.11 -17.95
CA SER A 205 11.90 -5.17 -18.00
C SER A 205 11.50 -6.39 -17.17
N LEU A 206 10.92 -6.19 -15.98
CA LEU A 206 10.44 -7.29 -15.14
C LEU A 206 9.19 -7.96 -15.73
N VAL A 207 8.25 -7.19 -16.26
CA VAL A 207 7.10 -7.74 -16.98
C VAL A 207 7.57 -8.55 -18.17
N TYR A 208 8.50 -8.02 -18.97
CA TYR A 208 9.04 -8.72 -20.13
C TYR A 208 9.78 -10.00 -19.72
N TYR A 209 10.63 -9.93 -18.70
CA TYR A 209 11.34 -11.09 -18.16
C TYR A 209 10.39 -12.22 -17.74
N PHE A 210 9.36 -11.92 -16.94
CA PHE A 210 8.40 -12.95 -16.52
C PHE A 210 7.44 -13.40 -17.62
N TYR A 211 7.17 -12.55 -18.61
CA TYR A 211 6.45 -12.96 -19.81
C TYR A 211 7.27 -13.96 -20.65
N LEU A 212 8.59 -13.81 -20.74
CA LEU A 212 9.44 -14.81 -21.40
C LEU A 212 9.42 -16.17 -20.68
N LEU A 213 9.28 -16.17 -19.34
CA LEU A 213 9.24 -17.40 -18.55
C LEU A 213 7.86 -18.09 -18.54
N TYR A 214 6.78 -17.31 -18.42
CA TYR A 214 5.44 -17.84 -18.10
C TYR A 214 4.35 -17.39 -19.09
N GLY A 215 4.71 -16.66 -20.14
CA GLY A 215 3.82 -16.26 -21.22
C GLY A 215 2.64 -15.39 -20.76
N TYR A 216 1.52 -15.54 -21.47
CA TYR A 216 0.30 -14.76 -21.23
C TYR A 216 -0.34 -15.08 -19.88
N GLU A 217 -0.16 -16.28 -19.34
CA GLU A 217 -0.71 -16.68 -18.04
C GLU A 217 -0.23 -15.74 -16.93
N PHE A 218 1.06 -15.40 -16.91
CA PHE A 218 1.58 -14.39 -16.00
C PHE A 218 0.89 -13.03 -16.15
N LEU A 219 0.82 -12.51 -17.38
CA LEU A 219 0.24 -11.18 -17.63
C LEU A 219 -1.23 -11.15 -17.20
N TYR A 220 -1.97 -12.21 -17.50
CA TYR A 220 -3.36 -12.34 -17.13
C TYR A 220 -3.52 -12.41 -15.61
N GLU A 221 -2.85 -13.35 -14.95
CA GLU A 221 -3.10 -13.64 -13.54
C GLU A 221 -2.55 -12.58 -12.59
N ALA A 222 -1.41 -11.95 -12.91
CA ALA A 222 -0.81 -10.91 -12.07
C ALA A 222 -1.40 -9.51 -12.31
N TYR A 223 -1.96 -9.22 -13.49
CA TYR A 223 -2.43 -7.88 -13.85
C TYR A 223 -3.86 -7.83 -14.40
N LEU A 224 -4.14 -8.51 -15.52
CA LEU A 224 -5.42 -8.32 -16.24
C LEU A 224 -6.63 -8.85 -15.46
N TYR A 225 -6.44 -9.94 -14.71
CA TYR A 225 -7.47 -10.56 -13.88
C TYR A 225 -8.11 -9.55 -12.91
N HIS A 226 -7.35 -8.59 -12.38
CA HIS A 226 -7.87 -7.61 -11.41
C HIS A 226 -8.91 -6.65 -12.01
N PHE A 227 -8.87 -6.40 -13.31
CA PHE A 227 -9.87 -5.56 -13.99
C PHE A 227 -11.21 -6.28 -14.11
N VAL A 228 -11.19 -7.57 -14.41
CA VAL A 228 -12.40 -8.39 -14.61
C VAL A 228 -12.89 -9.10 -13.35
N ARG A 229 -12.05 -9.20 -12.31
CA ARG A 229 -12.38 -9.89 -11.05
C ARG A 229 -13.68 -9.36 -10.45
N LYS A 230 -14.59 -10.28 -10.18
CA LYS A 230 -15.69 -10.14 -9.23
C LYS A 230 -15.35 -10.92 -7.97
N ASP A 231 -15.64 -10.36 -6.82
CA ASP A 231 -15.42 -11.02 -5.55
C ASP A 231 -16.73 -11.10 -4.79
N ASN A 232 -17.23 -12.32 -4.63
CA ASN A 232 -18.45 -12.62 -3.87
C ASN A 232 -18.16 -12.96 -2.41
N ARG A 233 -16.88 -13.04 -1.99
CA ARG A 233 -16.53 -13.22 -0.58
C ARG A 233 -16.71 -11.92 0.18
N HIS A 234 -16.90 -12.05 1.49
CA HIS A 234 -17.03 -10.91 2.38
C HIS A 234 -15.85 -9.94 2.20
N ASN A 235 -16.15 -8.65 2.15
CA ASN A 235 -15.15 -7.60 2.06
C ASN A 235 -15.77 -6.27 2.51
N PHE A 236 -14.94 -5.25 2.72
CA PHE A 236 -15.37 -3.95 3.27
C PHE A 236 -16.01 -3.02 2.22
N SER A 237 -16.11 -3.43 0.95
CA SER A 237 -16.60 -2.56 -0.11
C SER A 237 -18.08 -2.26 0.04
N VAL A 238 -18.46 -1.00 -0.21
CA VAL A 238 -19.86 -0.60 -0.39
C VAL A 238 -20.52 -1.28 -1.58
N TYR A 239 -19.73 -1.87 -2.49
CA TYR A 239 -20.22 -2.63 -3.64
C TYR A 239 -20.41 -4.12 -3.36
N PHE A 240 -20.06 -4.62 -2.16
CA PHE A 240 -20.07 -6.05 -1.80
C PHE A 240 -21.39 -6.74 -2.17
N TYR A 241 -22.52 -6.30 -1.59
CA TYR A 241 -23.79 -7.00 -1.79
C TYR A 241 -24.28 -6.95 -3.23
N MET A 242 -24.03 -5.83 -3.92
CA MET A 242 -24.36 -5.68 -5.34
C MET A 242 -23.55 -6.65 -6.21
N ILE A 243 -22.23 -6.74 -5.97
CA ILE A 243 -21.35 -7.67 -6.70
C ILE A 243 -21.72 -9.13 -6.39
N TYR A 244 -22.08 -9.43 -5.14
CA TYR A 244 -22.57 -10.74 -4.75
C TYR A 244 -23.82 -11.16 -5.53
N GLN A 245 -24.84 -10.29 -5.60
CA GLN A 245 -26.08 -10.56 -6.34
C GLN A 245 -25.86 -10.68 -7.86
N MET A 246 -24.87 -9.97 -8.39
CA MET A 246 -24.55 -9.95 -9.82
C MET A 246 -23.38 -10.88 -10.19
N TYR A 247 -23.04 -11.85 -9.33
CA TYR A 247 -21.85 -12.66 -9.52
C TYR A 247 -21.92 -13.46 -10.83
N ASP A 248 -23.04 -14.16 -11.05
CA ASP A 248 -23.28 -15.02 -12.22
C ASP A 248 -23.71 -14.25 -13.49
N GLU A 249 -24.13 -12.99 -13.33
CA GLU A 249 -24.54 -12.15 -14.46
C GLU A 249 -23.34 -11.76 -15.34
N PRO A 250 -23.49 -11.51 -16.64
CA PRO A 250 -22.42 -10.93 -17.45
C PRO A 250 -21.95 -9.60 -16.84
N SER A 251 -20.63 -9.38 -16.80
CA SER A 251 -20.07 -8.12 -16.29
C SER A 251 -20.61 -6.93 -17.08
N SER A 252 -21.49 -6.14 -16.46
CA SER A 252 -21.94 -4.88 -17.05
C SER A 252 -20.79 -3.88 -17.10
N SER A 253 -20.36 -3.52 -18.31
CA SER A 253 -19.35 -2.48 -18.54
C SER A 253 -19.74 -1.17 -17.87
N LEU A 254 -21.04 -0.84 -17.86
CA LEU A 254 -21.55 0.38 -17.23
C LEU A 254 -21.33 0.36 -15.72
N LEU A 255 -21.69 -0.74 -15.04
CA LEU A 255 -21.55 -0.83 -13.60
C LEU A 255 -20.08 -0.84 -13.17
N ALA A 256 -19.23 -1.54 -13.92
CA ALA A 256 -17.79 -1.49 -13.74
C ALA A 256 -17.29 -0.04 -13.82
N ILE A 257 -17.62 0.68 -14.90
CA ILE A 257 -17.24 2.09 -15.10
C ILE A 257 -17.75 2.97 -13.96
N LEU A 258 -19.02 2.86 -13.57
CA LEU A 258 -19.61 3.68 -12.51
C LEU A 258 -18.97 3.43 -11.14
N SER A 259 -18.49 2.22 -10.85
CA SER A 259 -17.74 1.92 -9.63
C SER A 259 -16.32 2.50 -9.64
N PHE A 260 -15.73 2.73 -10.82
CA PHE A 260 -14.37 3.27 -10.97
C PHE A 260 -14.31 4.79 -11.05
N ILE A 261 -15.32 5.46 -11.62
CA ILE A 261 -15.30 6.91 -11.85
C ILE A 261 -15.07 7.72 -10.56
N PRO A 262 -15.84 7.54 -9.46
CA PRO A 262 -15.65 8.33 -8.25
C PRO A 262 -14.24 8.16 -7.67
N GLN A 263 -13.74 6.93 -7.68
CA GLN A 263 -12.40 6.58 -7.20
C GLN A 263 -11.31 7.30 -8.01
N TRP A 264 -11.30 7.16 -9.33
CA TRP A 264 -10.26 7.74 -10.19
C TRP A 264 -10.32 9.26 -10.29
N VAL A 265 -11.51 9.85 -10.28
CA VAL A 265 -11.67 11.31 -10.25
C VAL A 265 -11.01 11.88 -9.00
N LEU A 266 -11.27 11.30 -7.83
CA LEU A 266 -10.67 11.75 -6.57
C LEU A 266 -9.17 11.49 -6.51
N ILE A 267 -8.67 10.36 -7.02
CA ILE A 267 -7.23 10.05 -7.09
C ILE A 267 -6.48 11.05 -7.97
N ILE A 268 -7.00 11.34 -9.17
CA ILE A 268 -6.38 12.27 -10.10
C ILE A 268 -6.45 13.69 -9.54
N TYR A 269 -7.61 14.09 -9.00
CA TYR A 269 -7.78 15.40 -8.38
C TYR A 269 -6.83 15.59 -7.20
N ALA A 270 -6.73 14.62 -6.29
CA ALA A 270 -5.79 14.70 -5.16
C ALA A 270 -4.35 14.82 -5.64
N GLY A 271 -3.97 14.03 -6.66
CA GLY A 271 -2.64 14.07 -7.26
C GLY A 271 -2.31 15.45 -7.82
N LEU A 272 -3.19 16.04 -8.64
CA LEU A 272 -2.97 17.36 -9.26
C LEU A 272 -3.11 18.53 -8.27
N HIS A 273 -3.96 18.39 -7.24
CA HIS A 273 -4.24 19.47 -6.31
C HIS A 273 -3.18 19.60 -5.22
N PHE A 274 -2.57 18.48 -4.80
CA PHE A 274 -1.65 18.40 -3.66
C PHE A 274 -0.23 17.94 -4.03
N TYR A 275 0.14 17.80 -5.31
CA TYR A 275 1.43 17.21 -5.74
C TYR A 275 2.68 17.77 -5.03
N PHE A 276 2.65 19.02 -4.58
CA PHE A 276 3.77 19.67 -3.89
C PHE A 276 3.92 19.24 -2.42
N ASP A 277 2.87 18.68 -1.81
CA ASP A 277 2.86 18.03 -0.50
C ASP A 277 2.74 16.51 -0.73
N ILE A 278 3.85 15.88 -1.09
CA ILE A 278 3.83 14.50 -1.64
C ILE A 278 3.23 13.49 -0.68
N PHE A 279 3.42 13.67 0.63
CA PHE A 279 2.93 12.74 1.64
C PHE A 279 1.43 12.87 1.81
N LEU A 280 0.90 14.10 1.84
CA LEU A 280 -0.55 14.30 1.84
C LEU A 280 -1.17 13.77 0.55
N ALA A 281 -0.59 14.08 -0.61
CA ALA A 281 -1.14 13.68 -1.90
C ALA A 281 -1.21 12.15 -2.04
N THR A 282 -0.10 11.45 -1.78
CA THR A 282 -0.04 9.98 -1.84
C THR A 282 -0.90 9.33 -0.76
N PHE A 283 -0.99 9.91 0.44
CA PHE A 283 -1.90 9.46 1.49
C PHE A 283 -3.36 9.53 1.02
N ILE A 284 -3.82 10.69 0.52
CA ILE A 284 -5.20 10.85 0.03
C ILE A 284 -5.46 9.89 -1.14
N GLN A 285 -4.55 9.80 -2.11
CA GLN A 285 -4.69 8.88 -3.24
C GLN A 285 -4.87 7.43 -2.78
N THR A 286 -4.06 6.98 -1.82
CA THR A 286 -4.14 5.60 -1.30
C THR A 286 -5.40 5.38 -0.48
N TYR A 287 -5.75 6.32 0.39
CA TYR A 287 -6.92 6.23 1.24
C TYR A 287 -8.20 6.16 0.40
N VAL A 288 -8.33 7.05 -0.60
CA VAL A 288 -9.42 7.05 -1.59
C VAL A 288 -9.41 5.75 -2.41
N PHE A 289 -8.25 5.32 -2.89
CA PHE A 289 -8.12 4.06 -3.63
C PHE A 289 -8.66 2.88 -2.83
N VAL A 290 -8.43 2.83 -1.51
CA VAL A 290 -8.95 1.74 -0.68
C VAL A 290 -10.44 1.89 -0.41
N ILE A 291 -10.92 3.03 0.11
CA ILE A 291 -12.31 3.14 0.56
C ILE A 291 -13.34 3.10 -0.58
N PHE A 292 -12.96 3.50 -1.80
CA PHE A 292 -13.81 3.42 -2.99
C PHE A 292 -13.56 2.17 -3.84
N ASN A 293 -12.73 1.21 -3.39
CA ASN A 293 -12.46 0.02 -4.19
C ASN A 293 -13.68 -0.92 -4.25
N LYS A 294 -13.83 -1.62 -5.38
CA LYS A 294 -14.82 -2.71 -5.55
C LYS A 294 -14.58 -3.92 -4.65
N VAL A 295 -13.33 -4.13 -4.21
CA VAL A 295 -12.96 -5.21 -3.30
C VAL A 295 -11.97 -4.65 -2.29
N VAL A 296 -12.31 -4.74 -1.00
CA VAL A 296 -11.49 -4.19 0.09
C VAL A 296 -11.22 -5.26 1.14
N THR A 297 -9.97 -5.67 1.28
CA THR A 297 -9.52 -6.58 2.36
C THR A 297 -8.78 -5.80 3.45
N ALA A 298 -8.73 -6.36 4.66
CA ALA A 298 -8.09 -5.69 5.80
C ALA A 298 -6.58 -5.43 5.62
N GLN A 299 -5.91 -6.20 4.76
CA GLN A 299 -4.49 -6.02 4.41
C GLN A 299 -4.23 -4.63 3.80
N TYR A 300 -5.20 -4.08 3.05
CA TYR A 300 -5.06 -2.80 2.35
C TYR A 300 -4.92 -1.62 3.32
N PHE A 301 -5.35 -1.80 4.58
CA PHE A 301 -5.26 -0.76 5.60
C PHE A 301 -3.82 -0.40 5.94
N LEU A 302 -2.88 -1.33 5.74
CA LEU A 302 -1.45 -1.07 5.87
C LEU A 302 -0.97 0.05 4.94
N TRP A 303 -1.53 0.13 3.73
CA TRP A 303 -1.02 1.03 2.70
C TRP A 303 -1.22 2.50 3.04
N TYR A 304 -2.38 2.89 3.56
CA TYR A 304 -2.61 4.29 3.97
C TYR A 304 -2.18 4.55 5.42
N THR A 305 -2.16 3.54 6.31
CA THR A 305 -1.69 3.73 7.70
C THR A 305 -0.18 3.95 7.75
N THR A 306 0.59 3.30 6.88
CA THR A 306 2.02 3.63 6.70
C THR A 306 2.17 5.09 6.30
N LEU A 307 1.51 5.52 5.22
CA LEU A 307 1.58 6.91 4.73
C LEU A 307 1.08 7.95 5.75
N ALA A 308 0.09 7.60 6.59
CA ALA A 308 -0.39 8.48 7.64
C ALA A 308 0.75 8.94 8.57
N ILE A 309 1.75 8.08 8.83
CA ILE A 309 2.91 8.42 9.65
C ILE A 309 3.72 9.59 9.05
N LEU A 310 3.81 9.70 7.72
CA LEU A 310 4.50 10.81 7.05
C LEU A 310 3.67 12.09 7.00
N VAL A 311 2.35 11.99 7.13
CA VAL A 311 1.43 13.14 7.17
C VAL A 311 1.37 13.77 8.55
N LEU A 312 1.42 12.95 9.61
CA LEU A 312 1.22 13.37 11.00
C LEU A 312 2.12 14.54 11.47
N PRO A 313 3.43 14.63 11.14
CA PRO A 313 4.26 15.77 11.54
C PRO A 313 3.70 17.13 11.11
N SER A 314 3.09 17.19 9.92
CA SER A 314 2.45 18.38 9.35
C SER A 314 0.96 18.51 9.72
N ASN A 315 0.43 17.61 10.54
CA ASN A 315 -0.97 17.57 10.90
C ASN A 315 -1.21 18.06 12.35
N ASP A 316 -2.20 18.93 12.55
CA ASP A 316 -2.56 19.44 13.88
C ASP A 316 -3.26 18.40 14.76
N LEU A 317 -3.63 17.23 14.23
CA LEU A 317 -4.14 16.11 15.03
C LEU A 317 -3.13 15.64 16.09
N LEU A 318 -1.82 15.74 15.84
CA LEU A 318 -0.79 15.42 16.85
C LEU A 318 -0.86 16.31 18.09
N LYS A 319 -1.40 17.53 17.95
CA LYS A 319 -1.62 18.45 19.07
C LYS A 319 -2.96 18.21 19.78
N LYS A 320 -3.80 17.31 19.25
CA LYS A 320 -5.16 17.02 19.73
C LYS A 320 -5.27 15.53 20.11
N PRO A 321 -4.56 15.06 21.17
CA PRO A 321 -4.43 13.64 21.48
C PRO A 321 -5.77 12.94 21.71
N ILE A 322 -6.73 13.58 22.38
CA ILE A 322 -8.08 13.03 22.59
C ILE A 322 -8.78 12.75 21.25
N ARG A 323 -8.67 13.69 20.30
CA ARG A 323 -9.26 13.54 18.97
C ARG A 323 -8.54 12.44 18.20
N LEU A 324 -7.22 12.35 18.27
CA LEU A 324 -6.45 11.30 17.61
C LEU A 324 -6.81 9.91 18.16
N VAL A 325 -6.88 9.76 19.49
CA VAL A 325 -7.33 8.52 20.15
C VAL A 325 -8.76 8.17 19.74
N PHE A 326 -9.67 9.13 19.72
CA PHE A 326 -11.03 8.92 19.22
C PHE A 326 -11.04 8.40 17.77
N LEU A 327 -10.25 9.00 16.87
CA LEU A 327 -10.16 8.56 15.48
C LEU A 327 -9.59 7.14 15.35
N LEU A 328 -8.58 6.79 16.15
CA LEU A 328 -8.04 5.44 16.21
C LEU A 328 -9.07 4.44 16.75
N LEU A 329 -9.82 4.80 17.79
CA LEU A 329 -10.86 3.93 18.36
C LEU A 329 -11.96 3.67 17.35
N ILE A 330 -12.53 4.70 16.71
CA ILE A 330 -13.58 4.50 15.72
C ILE A 330 -13.06 3.75 14.48
N PHE A 331 -11.78 3.92 14.12
CA PHE A 331 -11.15 3.17 13.03
C PHE A 331 -11.18 1.65 13.30
N TYR A 332 -10.82 1.22 14.50
CA TYR A 332 -10.85 -0.20 14.87
C TYR A 332 -12.27 -0.71 15.15
N LEU A 333 -13.08 0.07 15.86
CA LEU A 333 -14.46 -0.31 16.20
C LEU A 333 -15.34 -0.46 14.96
N ALA A 334 -15.15 0.35 13.91
CA ALA A 334 -15.90 0.23 12.67
C ALA A 334 -15.58 -1.05 11.89
N GLN A 335 -14.43 -1.70 12.16
CA GLN A 335 -14.07 -2.96 11.50
C GLN A 335 -14.70 -4.18 12.18
N ALA A 336 -14.97 -4.10 13.48
CA ALA A 336 -15.44 -5.24 14.27
C ALA A 336 -16.76 -5.83 13.75
N PRO A 337 -17.81 -5.05 13.41
CA PRO A 337 -19.04 -5.59 12.85
C PRO A 337 -18.81 -6.37 11.54
N VAL A 338 -17.99 -5.84 10.63
CA VAL A 338 -17.65 -6.53 9.37
C VAL A 338 -17.00 -7.88 9.69
N GLY A 339 -16.03 -7.93 10.61
CA GLY A 339 -15.38 -9.18 11.01
C GLY A 339 -16.32 -10.19 11.66
N ILE A 340 -17.21 -9.74 12.57
CA ILE A 340 -18.18 -10.61 13.26
C ILE A 340 -19.16 -11.23 12.27
N TYR A 341 -19.77 -10.43 11.40
CA TYR A 341 -20.74 -10.95 10.44
C TYR A 341 -20.08 -11.76 9.32
N SER A 342 -18.85 -11.41 8.94
CA SER A 342 -18.05 -12.25 8.02
C SER A 342 -17.76 -13.62 8.61
N PHE A 343 -17.43 -13.70 9.89
CA PHE A 343 -17.23 -14.97 10.58
C PHE A 343 -18.52 -15.82 10.58
N LYS A 344 -19.66 -15.20 10.91
CA LYS A 344 -20.97 -15.85 10.89
C LYS A 344 -21.34 -16.36 9.50
N LEU A 345 -21.09 -15.58 8.45
CA LEU A 345 -21.35 -15.97 7.07
C LEU A 345 -20.46 -17.14 6.62
N GLU A 346 -19.14 -17.01 6.79
CA GLU A 346 -18.17 -17.93 6.18
C GLU A 346 -17.96 -19.21 6.99
N PHE A 347 -18.06 -19.15 8.32
CA PHE A 347 -17.76 -20.27 9.21
C PHE A 347 -19.00 -20.89 9.86
N LEU A 348 -20.03 -20.07 10.16
CA LEU A 348 -21.29 -20.57 10.74
C LEU A 348 -22.40 -20.77 9.70
N ALA A 349 -22.17 -20.37 8.44
CA ALA A 349 -23.14 -20.42 7.36
C ALA A 349 -24.47 -19.70 7.67
N GLU A 350 -24.42 -18.65 8.49
CA GLU A 350 -25.59 -17.81 8.80
C GLU A 350 -25.86 -16.82 7.65
N ASN A 351 -27.13 -16.60 7.32
CA ASN A 351 -27.53 -15.61 6.34
C ASN A 351 -27.50 -14.19 6.95
N VAL A 352 -26.35 -13.52 6.84
CA VAL A 352 -26.10 -12.18 7.42
C VAL A 352 -25.63 -11.14 6.39
N PHE A 353 -26.04 -11.29 5.12
CA PHE A 353 -25.60 -10.41 4.03
C PHE A 353 -26.00 -8.94 4.25
N SER A 354 -27.21 -8.69 4.77
CA SER A 354 -27.70 -7.35 5.09
C SER A 354 -26.84 -6.67 6.15
N GLU A 355 -26.44 -7.41 7.18
CA GLU A 355 -25.65 -6.95 8.30
C GLU A 355 -24.23 -6.63 7.87
N ILE A 356 -23.63 -7.45 7.00
CA ILE A 356 -22.35 -7.14 6.35
C ILE A 356 -22.48 -5.85 5.55
N GLN A 357 -23.52 -5.70 4.72
CA GLN A 357 -23.67 -4.51 3.89
C GLN A 357 -23.88 -3.23 4.73
N CYS A 358 -24.70 -3.29 5.80
CA CYS A 358 -24.83 -2.19 6.76
C CYS A 358 -23.50 -1.86 7.44
N SER A 359 -22.73 -2.88 7.80
CA SER A 359 -21.39 -2.72 8.38
C SER A 359 -20.41 -2.07 7.40
N ASN A 360 -20.49 -2.41 6.11
CA ASN A 360 -19.69 -1.79 5.05
C ASN A 360 -20.02 -0.31 4.87
N TYR A 361 -21.30 0.07 4.91
CA TYR A 361 -21.69 1.48 4.87
C TYR A 361 -21.20 2.25 6.09
N LEU A 362 -21.30 1.67 7.29
CA LEU A 362 -20.74 2.28 8.51
C LEU A 362 -19.23 2.46 8.40
N TRP A 363 -18.52 1.42 7.97
CA TRP A 363 -17.07 1.46 7.78
C TRP A 363 -16.66 2.52 6.76
N PHE A 364 -17.38 2.63 5.64
CA PHE A 364 -17.14 3.64 4.61
C PHE A 364 -17.37 5.06 5.15
N ALA A 365 -18.46 5.29 5.88
CA ALA A 365 -18.77 6.58 6.49
C ALA A 365 -17.71 7.00 7.52
N VAL A 366 -17.30 6.07 8.39
CA VAL A 366 -16.23 6.31 9.39
C VAL A 366 -14.89 6.59 8.71
N SER A 367 -14.53 5.81 7.70
CA SER A 367 -13.27 6.00 6.97
C SER A 367 -13.25 7.32 6.21
N THR A 368 -14.36 7.70 5.58
CA THR A 368 -14.51 9.03 4.94
C THR A 368 -14.39 10.15 5.97
N PHE A 369 -15.03 10.01 7.13
CA PHE A 369 -14.90 10.98 8.22
C PHE A 369 -13.45 11.12 8.67
N ILE A 370 -12.73 10.02 8.91
CA ILE A 370 -11.31 10.03 9.28
C ILE A 370 -10.46 10.74 8.21
N LEU A 371 -10.65 10.42 6.93
CA LEU A 371 -9.95 11.10 5.84
C LEU A 371 -10.19 12.61 5.85
N CYS A 372 -11.45 13.04 6.01
CA CYS A 372 -11.79 14.45 6.14
C CYS A 372 -11.11 15.10 7.36
N GLN A 373 -10.97 14.38 8.48
CA GLN A 373 -10.25 14.87 9.66
C GLN A 373 -8.77 15.09 9.40
N PHE A 374 -8.10 14.15 8.71
CA PHE A 374 -6.71 14.32 8.32
C PHE A 374 -6.56 15.54 7.40
N ILE A 375 -7.38 15.68 6.36
CA ILE A 375 -7.33 16.80 5.42
C ILE A 375 -7.57 18.14 6.13
N SER A 376 -8.61 18.23 6.95
CA SER A 376 -9.03 19.49 7.60
C SER A 376 -8.06 20.00 8.66
N ASN A 377 -7.23 19.12 9.22
CA ASN A 377 -6.22 19.48 10.22
C ASN A 377 -4.80 19.49 9.63
N HIS A 378 -4.64 19.30 8.32
CA HIS A 378 -3.32 19.29 7.69
C HIS A 378 -2.83 20.70 7.39
N ARG A 379 -1.60 21.01 7.79
CA ARG A 379 -0.93 22.26 7.44
C ARG A 379 -0.23 22.04 6.10
N LEU A 380 -0.87 22.48 5.02
CA LEU A 380 -0.31 22.36 3.66
C LEU A 380 1.10 22.97 3.60
N SER A 381 2.04 22.17 3.11
CA SER A 381 3.43 22.58 3.00
C SER A 381 4.08 22.01 1.75
N ILE A 382 5.00 22.75 1.16
CA ILE A 382 5.79 22.24 0.04
C ILE A 382 6.85 21.30 0.63
N THR A 383 6.81 20.02 0.28
CA THR A 383 7.77 19.04 0.77
C THR A 383 9.17 19.39 0.26
N LYS A 384 10.08 19.69 1.19
CA LYS A 384 11.45 20.10 0.85
C LYS A 384 12.31 18.89 0.46
N GLN A 385 13.01 18.99 -0.66
CA GLN A 385 14.13 18.12 -0.98
C GLN A 385 15.39 18.62 -0.29
N LEU A 386 16.32 17.72 0.04
CA LEU A 386 17.61 18.10 0.62
C LEU A 386 18.41 18.96 -0.37
N SER A 387 19.02 20.03 0.15
CA SER A 387 20.00 20.80 -0.61
C SER A 387 21.26 19.98 -0.84
N ASP A 388 22.07 20.36 -1.84
CA ASP A 388 23.33 19.66 -2.12
C ASP A 388 24.31 19.77 -0.93
N GLU A 389 24.24 20.87 -0.18
CA GLU A 389 24.98 21.08 1.08
C GLU A 389 24.52 20.13 2.20
N ASP A 390 23.20 19.96 2.39
CA ASP A 390 22.66 19.04 3.40
C ASP A 390 23.05 17.60 3.08
N GLN A 391 23.06 17.24 1.80
CA GLN A 391 23.50 15.93 1.35
C GLN A 391 24.99 15.69 1.61
N ALA A 392 25.85 16.71 1.39
CA ALA A 392 27.27 16.61 1.70
C ALA A 392 27.53 16.42 3.20
N LYS A 393 26.79 17.13 4.07
CA LYS A 393 26.88 16.97 5.53
C LYS A 393 26.47 15.57 6.01
N ILE A 394 25.49 14.96 5.36
CA ILE A 394 25.05 13.59 5.69
C ILE A 394 26.13 12.57 5.28
N LYS A 395 26.74 12.70 4.10
CA LYS A 395 27.81 11.79 3.65
C LYS A 395 28.99 11.77 4.63
N ILE A 396 29.43 12.94 5.11
CA ILE A 396 30.54 13.06 6.07
C ILE A 396 30.21 12.40 7.44
N LYS A 397 28.93 12.21 7.78
CA LYS A 397 28.52 11.50 9.00
C LYS A 397 28.34 9.99 8.81
N GLU A 398 28.23 9.53 7.57
CA GLU A 398 28.05 8.11 7.21
C GLU A 398 29.40 7.42 6.89
N GLU A 399 30.44 8.20 6.60
CA GLU A 399 31.87 7.81 6.55
C GLU A 399 32.50 7.87 7.94
#